data_AF-K1T0R7-F1
#
_entry.id   AF-K1T0R7-F1
#
_cell.length_a   1.000
_cell.length_b   1.000
_cell.length_c   1.000
_cell.angle_alpha   90.00
_cell.angle_beta   90.00
_cell.angle_gamma   90.00
#
_symmetry.space_group_name_H-M   'P 1'
#
loop_
_entity.id
_entity.type
_entity.pdbx_description
1 polymer ?
#
loop_
_entity_poly.entity_id
_entity_poly.type
_entity_poly.pdbx_seq_one_letter_code
_entity_poly.pdbx_strand_id
1 'polypeptide(L)'
;KENSSNSSTPIGLETAYGLIQKADYWINVGSATTLEELKAVNPKFADAKAVNEKTVYNNNLRLTPTGGNDYWESAVVRPDVVLRDLIHIFHPELVSDSLYYYRRLE
;
A
#
# COMPACT_ATOMS: atom_id res chain seq x y z
N LYS A 1 16.76 3.87 -14.20
CA LYS A 1 16.26 5.10 -14.86
C LYS A 1 14.90 5.41 -14.27
N GLU A 2 14.61 6.67 -13.96
CA GLU A 2 13.25 7.07 -13.58
C GLU A 2 12.28 6.75 -14.72
N ASN A 3 11.08 6.31 -14.36
CA ASN A 3 10.02 6.02 -15.31
C ASN A 3 9.29 7.32 -15.66
N SER A 4 9.52 7.84 -16.85
CA SER A 4 8.89 9.06 -17.37
C SER A 4 7.66 8.78 -18.27
N SER A 5 7.17 7.54 -18.28
CA SER A 5 6.01 7.13 -19.07
C SER A 5 4.72 7.16 -18.24
N ASN A 6 3.56 7.03 -18.89
CA ASN A 6 2.26 6.87 -18.23
C ASN A 6 1.91 5.39 -17.98
N SER A 7 2.92 4.52 -17.87
CA SER A 7 2.75 3.07 -17.71
C SER A 7 3.63 2.54 -16.58
N SER A 8 3.30 1.38 -16.02
CA SER A 8 4.16 0.71 -15.04
C SER A 8 5.33 0.02 -15.76
N THR A 9 6.54 0.16 -15.21
CA THR A 9 7.74 -0.53 -15.71
C THR A 9 8.25 -1.46 -14.60
N PRO A 10 8.45 -2.76 -14.87
CA PRO A 10 9.04 -3.65 -13.89
C PRO A 10 10.49 -3.23 -13.59
N ILE A 11 10.89 -3.32 -12.33
CA ILE A 11 12.25 -3.01 -11.87
C ILE A 11 12.92 -4.26 -11.28
N GLY A 12 14.24 -4.29 -11.33
CA GLY A 12 15.02 -5.35 -10.70
C GLY A 12 14.98 -5.29 -9.17
N LEU A 13 15.21 -6.43 -8.53
CA LEU A 13 15.14 -6.58 -7.07
C LEU A 13 16.08 -5.63 -6.32
N GLU A 14 17.31 -5.46 -6.78
CA GLU A 14 18.30 -4.58 -6.14
C GLU A 14 17.86 -3.12 -6.19
N THR A 15 17.26 -2.71 -7.32
CA THR A 15 16.68 -1.36 -7.45
C THR A 15 15.50 -1.19 -6.51
N ALA A 16 14.60 -2.17 -6.45
CA ALA A 16 13.46 -2.15 -5.53
C ALA A 16 13.93 -2.05 -4.06
N TYR A 17 14.94 -2.83 -3.67
CA TYR A 17 15.55 -2.76 -2.34
C TYR A 17 16.12 -1.36 -2.06
N GLY A 18 16.88 -0.77 -2.99
CA GLY A 18 17.40 0.59 -2.81
C GLY A 18 16.32 1.68 -2.69
N LEU A 19 15.18 1.51 -3.36
CA LEU A 19 14.05 2.46 -3.30
C LEU A 19 13.27 2.32 -2.00
N ILE A 20 12.92 1.10 -1.59
CA ILE A 20 12.05 0.88 -0.42
C ILE A 20 12.76 1.23 0.89
N GLN A 21 14.09 1.14 0.95
CA GLN A 21 14.88 1.61 2.10
C GLN A 21 14.72 3.11 2.38
N LYS A 22 14.31 3.89 1.37
CA LYS A 22 14.13 5.36 1.49
C LYS A 22 12.68 5.79 1.51
N ALA A 23 11.74 4.89 1.21
CA ALA A 23 10.33 5.23 1.09
C ALA A 23 9.70 5.41 2.48
N ASP A 24 9.07 6.56 2.69
CA ASP A 24 8.33 6.87 3.93
C ASP A 24 7.05 6.03 4.07
N TYR A 25 6.46 5.63 2.94
CA TYR A 25 5.22 4.85 2.89
C TYR A 25 5.33 3.74 1.87
N TRP A 26 4.65 2.62 2.15
CA TRP A 26 4.49 1.52 1.21
C TRP A 26 3.02 1.15 1.09
N ILE A 27 2.47 1.26 -0.11
CA ILE A 27 1.06 0.95 -0.40
C ILE A 27 0.91 -0.25 -1.34
N ASN A 28 -0.27 -0.87 -1.33
CA ASN A 28 -0.68 -1.94 -2.27
C ASN A 28 0.24 -3.18 -2.22
N VAL A 29 0.45 -3.71 -1.01
CA VAL A 29 1.39 -4.82 -0.73
C VAL A 29 0.80 -6.22 -0.97
N GLY A 30 0.02 -6.36 -2.05
CA GLY A 30 -0.54 -7.64 -2.48
C GLY A 30 -1.62 -8.17 -1.53
N SER A 31 -1.50 -9.44 -1.12
CA SER A 31 -2.48 -10.09 -0.26
C SER A 31 -2.25 -9.90 1.24
N ALA A 32 -1.11 -9.31 1.64
CA ALA A 32 -0.75 -9.20 3.05
C ALA A 32 -1.78 -8.37 3.84
N THR A 33 -2.12 -8.87 5.02
CA THR A 33 -3.03 -8.24 5.97
C THR A 33 -2.35 -7.82 7.27
N THR A 34 -1.12 -8.29 7.50
CA THR A 34 -0.25 -7.93 8.63
C THR A 34 1.18 -7.68 8.17
N LEU A 35 1.98 -6.99 9.01
CA LEU A 35 3.42 -6.82 8.72
C LEU A 35 4.16 -8.15 8.77
N GLU A 36 3.73 -9.09 9.61
CA GLU A 36 4.32 -10.44 9.69
C GLU A 36 4.15 -11.20 8.37
N GLU A 37 2.95 -11.21 7.80
CA GLU A 37 2.69 -11.82 6.49
C GLU A 37 3.53 -11.17 5.40
N LEU A 38 3.62 -9.83 5.40
CA LEU A 38 4.45 -9.11 4.44
C LEU A 38 5.92 -9.50 4.55
N LYS A 39 6.45 -9.61 5.77
CA LYS A 39 7.84 -10.03 6.03
C LYS A 39 8.08 -11.49 5.63
N ALA A 40 7.10 -12.37 5.80
CA ALA A 40 7.20 -13.76 5.37
C ALA A 40 7.23 -13.88 3.84
N VAL A 41 6.41 -13.09 3.13
CA VAL A 41 6.37 -13.08 1.65
C VAL A 41 7.59 -12.38 1.06
N ASN A 42 8.04 -11.29 1.68
CA ASN A 42 9.14 -10.45 1.21
C ASN A 42 10.21 -10.24 2.30
N PRO A 43 10.96 -11.28 2.69
CA PRO A 43 11.91 -11.19 3.81
C PRO A 43 13.03 -10.18 3.56
N LYS A 44 13.38 -9.96 2.28
CA LYS A 44 14.37 -8.95 1.88
C LYS A 44 13.92 -7.50 2.11
N PHE A 45 12.64 -7.26 2.39
CA PHE A 45 12.12 -5.91 2.65
C PHE A 45 11.68 -5.76 4.12
N ALA A 46 12.01 -6.72 4.98
CA ALA A 46 11.60 -6.73 6.38
C ALA A 46 12.19 -5.57 7.20
N ASP A 47 13.32 -5.01 6.75
CA ASP A 47 14.06 -3.90 7.32
C ASP A 47 13.76 -2.55 6.64
N ALA A 48 12.83 -2.51 5.67
CA ALA A 48 12.47 -1.28 5.00
C ALA A 48 11.97 -0.22 5.99
N LYS A 49 12.29 1.06 5.72
CA LYS A 49 11.88 2.20 6.55
C LYS A 49 10.38 2.15 6.89
N ALA A 50 9.52 2.03 5.88
CA ALA A 50 8.07 1.99 6.07
C ALA A 50 7.58 0.80 6.92
N VAL A 51 8.28 -0.35 6.86
CA VAL A 51 7.96 -1.53 7.69
C VAL A 51 8.31 -1.28 9.14
N ASN A 52 9.47 -0.67 9.41
CA ASN A 52 9.92 -0.35 10.76
C ASN A 52 9.06 0.76 11.40
N GLU A 53 8.67 1.76 10.61
CA GLU A 53 7.84 2.90 11.06
C GLU A 53 6.34 2.59 11.06
N LYS A 54 5.95 1.37 10.65
CA LYS A 54 4.55 0.91 10.53
C LYS A 54 3.69 1.83 9.64
N THR A 55 4.28 2.32 8.56
CA THR A 55 3.63 3.15 7.53
C THR A 55 3.35 2.35 6.25
N VAL A 56 3.04 1.05 6.42
CA VAL A 56 2.59 0.17 5.35
C VAL A 56 1.08 0.11 5.32
N TYR A 57 0.49 0.32 4.15
CA TYR A 57 -0.94 0.29 3.92
C TYR A 57 -1.29 -0.67 2.79
N ASN A 58 -2.48 -1.25 2.85
CA ASN A 58 -2.96 -2.12 1.78
C ASN A 58 -4.43 -1.87 1.45
N ASN A 59 -4.77 -1.97 0.17
CA ASN A 59 -6.09 -1.69 -0.39
C ASN A 59 -7.09 -2.85 -0.25
N ASN A 60 -6.94 -3.63 0.81
CA ASN A 60 -7.71 -4.84 1.04
C ASN A 60 -8.50 -4.77 2.35
N LEU A 61 -8.80 -3.59 2.90
CA LEU A 61 -9.60 -3.45 4.13
C LEU A 61 -10.95 -4.18 4.02
N ARG A 62 -11.59 -4.10 2.86
CA ARG A 62 -12.93 -4.62 2.59
C ARG A 62 -12.85 -5.91 1.78
N LEU A 63 -12.41 -6.97 2.45
CA LEU A 63 -12.39 -8.33 1.91
C LEU A 63 -13.63 -9.12 2.34
N THR A 64 -14.20 -9.90 1.43
CA THR A 64 -15.19 -10.94 1.78
C THR A 64 -14.48 -12.18 2.34
N PRO A 65 -15.19 -13.05 3.08
CA PRO A 65 -14.63 -14.33 3.54
C PRO A 65 -14.11 -15.25 2.42
N THR A 66 -14.60 -15.05 1.19
CA THR A 66 -14.18 -15.81 0.00
C THR A 66 -13.06 -15.12 -0.81
N GLY A 67 -12.52 -14.00 -0.32
CA GLY A 67 -11.39 -13.30 -0.94
C GLY A 67 -11.75 -12.21 -1.96
N GLY A 68 -13.03 -11.88 -2.13
CA GLY A 68 -13.44 -10.74 -2.96
C GLY A 68 -13.00 -9.42 -2.33
N ASN A 69 -12.42 -8.51 -3.13
CA ASN A 69 -11.90 -7.23 -2.64
C ASN A 69 -12.68 -6.06 -3.25
N ASP A 70 -13.41 -5.32 -2.41
CA ASP A 70 -14.23 -4.18 -2.85
C ASP A 70 -13.42 -3.08 -3.55
N TYR A 71 -12.12 -2.95 -3.26
CA TYR A 71 -11.27 -2.03 -4.01
C TYR A 71 -11.24 -2.38 -5.51
N TRP A 72 -11.13 -3.66 -5.86
CA TRP A 72 -11.10 -4.08 -7.27
C TRP A 72 -12.48 -3.99 -7.95
N GLU A 73 -13.55 -4.11 -7.18
CA GLU A 73 -14.93 -4.12 -7.70
C GLU A 73 -15.51 -2.71 -7.88
N SER A 74 -15.28 -1.80 -6.92
CA SER A 74 -15.98 -0.50 -6.87
C SER A 74 -15.08 0.73 -6.96
N ALA A 75 -13.77 0.62 -6.70
CA ALA A 75 -12.90 1.81 -6.65
C ALA A 75 -12.78 2.53 -8.00
N VAL A 76 -12.91 1.80 -9.11
CA VAL A 76 -12.85 2.37 -10.47
C VAL A 76 -13.97 3.40 -10.74
N VAL A 77 -15.13 3.23 -10.11
CA VAL A 77 -16.26 4.19 -10.18
C VAL A 77 -16.33 5.10 -8.95
N ARG A 78 -15.42 4.92 -7.97
CA ARG A 78 -15.30 5.73 -6.75
C ARG A 78 -13.90 6.30 -6.54
N PRO A 79 -13.31 6.99 -7.54
CA PRO A 79 -11.99 7.60 -7.40
C PRO A 79 -11.96 8.68 -6.30
N ASP A 80 -13.11 9.29 -5.98
CA ASP A 80 -13.29 10.23 -4.88
C ASP A 80 -12.92 9.61 -3.52
N VAL A 81 -13.30 8.36 -3.30
CA VAL A 81 -13.05 7.64 -2.05
C VAL A 81 -11.61 7.14 -1.99
N VAL A 82 -11.07 6.66 -3.11
CA VAL A 82 -9.64 6.28 -3.19
C VAL A 82 -8.77 7.49 -2.87
N LEU A 83 -9.06 8.64 -3.47
CA LEU A 83 -8.31 9.86 -3.20
C LEU A 83 -8.43 10.29 -1.74
N ARG A 84 -9.63 10.18 -1.15
CA ARG A 84 -9.84 10.50 0.27
C ARG A 84 -8.98 9.63 1.20
N ASP A 85 -8.94 8.33 0.96
CA ASP A 85 -8.09 7.41 1.71
C ASP A 85 -6.60 7.78 1.58
N LEU A 86 -6.13 8.08 0.36
CA LEU A 86 -4.74 8.48 0.14
C LEU A 86 -4.41 9.81 0.83
N ILE A 87 -5.34 10.78 0.84
CA ILE A 87 -5.19 12.02 1.59
C ILE A 87 -5.08 11.71 3.09
N HIS A 88 -5.94 10.85 3.64
CA HIS A 88 -5.84 10.47 5.06
C HIS A 88 -4.51 9.80 5.40
N ILE A 89 -3.98 8.95 4.51
CA ILE A 89 -2.71 8.23 4.72
C ILE A 89 -1.51 9.19 4.71
N PHE A 90 -1.46 10.09 3.73
CA PHE A 90 -0.28 10.95 3.51
C PHE A 90 -0.38 12.31 4.22
N HIS A 91 -1.59 12.76 4.54
CA HIS A 91 -1.92 14.07 5.11
C HIS A 91 -3.08 13.95 6.13
N PRO A 92 -2.90 13.19 7.23
CA PRO A 92 -3.96 12.93 8.22
C PRO A 92 -4.49 14.21 8.88
N GLU A 93 -3.73 15.31 8.85
CA GLU A 93 -4.15 16.63 9.32
C GLU A 93 -5.27 17.27 8.49
N LEU A 94 -5.48 16.80 7.25
CA LEU A 94 -6.48 17.37 6.34
C LEU A 94 -7.83 16.64 6.39
N VAL A 95 -7.86 15.38 6.83
CA VAL A 95 -9.07 14.54 6.84
C VAL A 95 -9.06 13.59 8.04
N SER A 96 -10.09 13.69 8.90
CA SER A 96 -10.25 12.85 10.09
C SER A 96 -11.14 11.62 9.91
N ASP A 97 -11.61 11.37 8.68
CA ASP A 97 -12.49 10.23 8.38
C ASP A 97 -11.75 8.90 8.50
N SER A 98 -12.49 7.82 8.74
CA SER A 98 -11.93 6.48 8.69
C SER A 98 -11.62 6.05 7.25
N LEU A 99 -10.56 5.27 7.07
CA LEU A 99 -10.22 4.66 5.79
C LEU A 99 -11.35 3.74 5.30
N TYR A 100 -11.61 3.77 3.99
CA TYR A 100 -12.65 2.99 3.35
C TYR A 100 -12.10 1.74 2.65
N TYR A 101 -11.12 1.87 1.76
CA TYR A 101 -10.49 0.77 1.05
C TYR A 101 -9.17 0.31 1.68
N TYR A 102 -8.45 1.23 2.32
CA TYR A 102 -7.12 0.97 2.85
C TYR A 102 -7.13 0.55 4.32
N ARG A 103 -6.22 -0.35 4.69
CA ARG A 103 -5.88 -0.67 6.08
C ARG A 103 -4.41 -0.37 6.32
N ARG A 104 -4.04 0.06 7.52
CA ARG A 104 -2.64 0.03 7.97
C ARG A 104 -2.28 -1.39 8.39
N LEU A 105 -1.12 -1.89 7.99
CA LEU A 105 -0.64 -3.19 8.46
C LEU A 105 0.01 -3.02 9.83
N GLU A 106 -0.30 -3.93 10.76
CA GLU A 106 0.25 -3.94 12.14
C GLU A 106 1.26 -5.06 12.37
#